data_AF-A0A5N0DW68-F1
#
_entry.id   AF-A0A5N0DW68-F1
#
_cell.length_a   1.000
_cell.length_b   1.000
_cell.length_c   1.000
_cell.angle_alpha   90.00
_cell.angle_beta   90.00
_cell.angle_gamma   90.00
#
_symmetry.space_group_name_H-M   'P 1'
#
loop_
_entity.id
_entity.type
_entity.pdbx_description
1 polymer ?
#
loop_
_entity_poly.entity_id
_entity_poly.type
_entity_poly.pdbx_seq_one_letter_code
_entity_poly.pdbx_strand_id
1 'polypeptide(L)'
;MSARKLIAATVLAALALGVSGCSSSDDTPASSGPEPLVGLLRFTPGSVSGDSVAGTWFRMVQPGGTPEKGPYMPNGDSPAQNGSTTLLEPGTAGGLRIGGYQSEPNPGFAQGNSLSASITKPTKFFAVEFGISTNPTDPQTQRRVPPPSVTNDGGKLTADVSSWAASWNDQEFNQGAPKPPEKQDAQVAGAEQVQKVWDWVAKQWFDKPTADAAQGPPATGTFDAKTRKFTLQWTSLIVGGPFNGFTGVWHLEGLYEPAAAAPDSPAAPVK
;
A
#
# COMPACT_ATOMS: atom_id res chain seq x y z
N MET A 1 -79.82 56.08 20.78
CA MET A 1 -78.38 56.28 21.09
C MET A 1 -77.63 56.14 19.77
N SER A 2 -77.22 57.26 19.15
CA SER A 2 -75.80 57.66 18.93
C SER A 2 -74.95 56.64 18.19
N ALA A 3 -74.10 56.96 17.22
CA ALA A 3 -73.81 58.15 16.42
C ALA A 3 -72.85 57.71 15.29
N ARG A 4 -72.78 58.53 14.24
CA ARG A 4 -71.98 58.43 13.01
C ARG A 4 -70.46 58.29 13.24
N LYS A 5 -69.74 57.59 12.33
CA LYS A 5 -68.82 58.15 11.31
C LYS A 5 -67.85 57.09 10.72
N LEU A 6 -68.00 56.84 9.41
CA LEU A 6 -67.01 56.82 8.32
C LEU A 6 -65.49 56.69 8.61
N ILE A 7 -64.85 55.77 7.85
CA ILE A 7 -63.53 55.84 7.16
C ILE A 7 -62.53 54.68 7.47
N ALA A 8 -62.23 53.96 6.39
CA ALA A 8 -60.96 53.41 5.88
C ALA A 8 -59.92 52.72 6.79
N ALA A 9 -59.61 51.50 6.34
CA ALA A 9 -58.29 50.97 5.98
C ALA A 9 -57.28 50.51 7.07
N THR A 10 -56.72 49.35 6.73
CA THR A 10 -55.32 48.88 6.92
C THR A 10 -55.04 47.93 8.09
N VAL A 11 -54.82 46.65 7.69
CA VAL A 11 -53.79 45.68 8.09
C VAL A 11 -53.42 45.56 9.58
N LEU A 12 -53.60 44.37 10.17
CA LEU A 12 -52.52 43.52 10.72
C LEU A 12 -53.05 42.27 11.47
N ALA A 13 -52.19 41.23 11.50
CA ALA A 13 -52.12 40.11 12.46
C ALA A 13 -53.15 38.96 12.24
N ALA A 14 -52.86 37.68 12.47
CA ALA A 14 -51.72 36.95 13.02
C ALA A 14 -52.03 35.43 12.96
N LEU A 15 -50.97 34.59 12.87
CA LEU A 15 -50.86 33.18 13.36
C LEU A 15 -51.83 32.11 12.77
N ALA A 16 -51.50 30.83 12.51
CA ALA A 16 -50.42 29.96 12.96
C ALA A 16 -50.40 28.61 12.17
N LEU A 17 -49.22 27.94 12.18
CA LEU A 17 -48.96 26.48 12.26
C LEU A 17 -49.17 25.55 11.04
N GLY A 18 -48.12 24.78 10.68
CA GLY A 18 -48.23 23.65 9.74
C GLY A 18 -46.95 22.96 9.19
N VAL A 19 -45.90 22.80 9.99
CA VAL A 19 -44.87 21.72 10.06
C VAL A 19 -44.57 20.80 8.84
N SER A 20 -43.30 20.86 8.41
CA SER A 20 -42.34 19.80 8.02
C SER A 20 -42.52 18.86 6.81
N GLY A 21 -41.49 18.86 5.97
CA GLY A 21 -41.12 17.79 5.04
C GLY A 21 -39.83 18.09 4.29
N CYS A 22 -38.69 18.20 4.99
CA CYS A 22 -37.37 18.37 4.40
C CYS A 22 -36.95 17.11 3.63
N SER A 23 -36.81 17.18 2.30
CA SER A 23 -35.96 16.26 1.55
C SER A 23 -34.61 16.93 1.32
N SER A 24 -33.76 16.92 2.35
CA SER A 24 -32.35 17.24 2.19
C SER A 24 -31.67 16.02 1.60
N SER A 25 -31.49 16.01 0.28
CA SER A 25 -30.50 15.15 -0.37
C SER A 25 -29.12 15.62 0.09
N ASP A 26 -28.56 14.92 1.07
CA ASP A 26 -27.18 15.07 1.51
C ASP A 26 -26.22 14.59 0.41
N ASP A 27 -26.06 15.39 -0.64
CA ASP A 27 -24.86 15.38 -1.47
C ASP A 27 -23.74 16.01 -0.65
N THR A 28 -23.10 15.21 0.20
CA THR A 28 -21.80 15.57 0.76
C THR A 28 -20.84 15.72 -0.42
N PRO A 29 -20.19 16.88 -0.63
CA PRO A 29 -19.23 17.02 -1.71
C PRO A 29 -18.15 15.95 -1.53
N ALA A 30 -18.01 15.06 -2.52
CA ALA A 30 -16.89 14.14 -2.57
C ALA A 30 -15.61 14.98 -2.52
N SER A 31 -14.71 14.67 -1.57
CA SER A 31 -13.38 15.29 -1.49
C SER A 31 -12.73 15.23 -2.87
N SER A 32 -12.58 16.38 -3.52
CA SER A 32 -12.15 16.49 -4.91
C SER A 32 -10.63 16.57 -5.04
N GLY A 33 -9.90 16.11 -4.04
CA GLY A 33 -8.45 16.16 -3.99
C GLY A 33 -7.84 14.83 -3.53
N PRO A 34 -6.53 14.66 -3.72
CA PRO A 34 -5.84 13.42 -3.36
C PRO A 34 -6.04 13.06 -1.88
N GLU A 35 -6.50 11.84 -1.62
CA GLU A 35 -6.78 11.29 -0.30
C GLU A 35 -5.72 10.25 0.08
N PRO A 36 -4.98 10.42 1.20
CA PRO A 36 -4.11 9.37 1.69
C PRO A 36 -4.93 8.21 2.25
N LEU A 37 -4.63 6.99 1.80
CA LEU A 37 -5.23 5.76 2.34
C LEU A 37 -4.41 5.27 3.53
N VAL A 38 -5.11 4.78 4.56
CA VAL A 38 -4.51 4.22 5.78
C VAL A 38 -5.32 2.99 6.18
N GLY A 39 -4.66 1.85 6.29
CA GLY A 39 -5.35 0.60 6.58
C GLY A 39 -4.65 -0.61 6.00
N LEU A 40 -5.43 -1.61 5.57
CA LEU A 40 -4.94 -2.84 4.97
C LEU A 40 -5.39 -2.92 3.51
N LEU A 41 -4.44 -3.12 2.60
CA LEU A 41 -4.70 -3.64 1.27
C LEU A 41 -4.74 -5.16 1.37
N ARG A 42 -5.94 -5.73 1.58
CA ARG A 42 -6.14 -7.18 1.64
C ARG A 42 -5.99 -7.76 0.25
N PHE A 43 -5.13 -8.76 0.11
CA PHE A 43 -4.85 -9.39 -1.18
C PHE A 43 -5.92 -10.42 -1.55
N THR A 44 -6.31 -10.40 -2.81
CA THR A 44 -6.93 -11.54 -3.50
C THR A 44 -5.82 -12.51 -3.89
N PRO A 45 -5.93 -13.81 -3.56
CA PRO A 45 -4.95 -14.81 -3.99
C PRO A 45 -4.77 -14.83 -5.51
N GLY A 46 -3.53 -14.99 -5.95
CA GLY A 46 -3.22 -15.23 -7.35
C GLY A 46 -3.91 -16.49 -7.85
N SER A 47 -4.52 -16.41 -9.02
CA SER A 47 -5.17 -17.54 -9.67
C SER A 47 -4.95 -17.51 -11.18
N VAL A 48 -5.04 -18.69 -11.81
CA VAL A 48 -4.96 -18.84 -13.25
C VAL A 48 -6.15 -19.64 -13.76
N SER A 49 -6.76 -19.18 -14.84
CA SER A 49 -7.86 -19.86 -15.54
C SER A 49 -7.61 -19.76 -17.04
N GLY A 50 -7.20 -20.87 -17.66
CA GLY A 50 -6.64 -20.85 -19.01
C GLY A 50 -5.40 -19.94 -19.06
N ASP A 51 -5.39 -19.00 -20.00
CA ASP A 51 -4.29 -18.03 -20.13
C ASP A 51 -4.46 -16.78 -19.26
N SER A 52 -5.60 -16.64 -18.58
CA SER A 52 -5.92 -15.46 -17.76
C SER A 52 -5.40 -15.63 -16.33
N VAL A 53 -4.68 -14.60 -15.86
CA VAL A 53 -4.22 -14.50 -14.46
C VAL A 53 -5.02 -13.40 -13.77
N ALA A 54 -5.43 -13.64 -12.54
CA ALA A 54 -6.12 -12.69 -11.68
C ALA A 54 -5.56 -12.73 -10.25
N GLY A 55 -5.90 -11.73 -9.43
CA GLY A 55 -5.40 -11.65 -8.06
C GLY A 55 -3.95 -11.21 -7.99
N THR A 56 -3.26 -11.55 -6.91
CA THR A 56 -1.91 -11.05 -6.62
C THR A 56 -0.83 -11.98 -7.20
N TRP A 57 0.14 -11.42 -7.94
CA TRP A 57 1.19 -12.21 -8.58
C TRP A 57 2.50 -11.44 -8.79
N PHE A 58 3.55 -12.19 -9.09
CA PHE A 58 4.88 -11.70 -9.44
C PHE A 58 5.36 -12.33 -10.75
N ARG A 59 6.03 -11.54 -11.59
CA ARG A 59 6.83 -12.03 -12.72
C ARG A 59 8.24 -11.49 -12.65
N MET A 60 9.18 -12.19 -13.25
CA MET A 60 10.56 -11.73 -13.36
C MET A 60 10.97 -11.66 -14.82
N VAL A 61 11.16 -10.46 -15.34
CA VAL A 61 11.58 -10.19 -16.72
C VAL A 61 13.08 -10.43 -16.83
N GLN A 62 13.49 -11.18 -17.85
CA GLN A 62 14.88 -11.43 -18.16
C GLN A 62 15.55 -10.17 -18.76
N PRO A 63 16.88 -10.03 -18.63
CA PRO A 63 17.61 -8.94 -19.27
C PRO A 63 17.30 -8.84 -20.77
N GLY A 64 17.01 -7.62 -21.24
CA GLY A 64 16.61 -7.34 -22.63
C GLY A 64 15.12 -7.54 -22.95
N GLY A 65 14.32 -8.01 -21.99
CA GLY A 65 12.86 -8.12 -22.11
C GLY A 65 12.11 -6.87 -21.65
N THR A 66 10.77 -6.90 -21.75
CA THR A 66 9.87 -5.86 -21.22
C THR A 66 8.82 -6.43 -20.25
N PRO A 67 8.28 -5.62 -19.33
CA PRO A 67 7.22 -6.06 -18.41
C PRO A 67 5.99 -6.64 -19.10
N GLU A 68 5.65 -6.16 -20.30
CA GLU A 68 4.46 -6.55 -21.06
C GLU A 68 4.66 -7.81 -21.90
N LYS A 69 5.89 -8.07 -22.37
CA LYS A 69 6.18 -9.11 -23.37
C LYS A 69 7.19 -10.16 -22.91
N GLY A 70 7.93 -9.91 -21.84
CA GLY A 70 9.04 -10.75 -21.43
C GLY A 70 10.25 -10.63 -22.39
N PRO A 71 11.09 -11.67 -22.50
CA PRO A 71 10.88 -13.01 -21.95
C PRO A 71 10.93 -13.00 -20.41
N TYR A 72 10.15 -13.88 -19.79
CA TYR A 72 10.08 -14.02 -18.34
C TYR A 72 10.88 -15.23 -17.89
N MET A 73 11.51 -15.13 -16.72
CA MET A 73 12.16 -16.27 -16.07
C MET A 73 11.08 -17.29 -15.64
N PRO A 74 11.11 -18.52 -16.15
CA PRO A 74 10.18 -19.55 -15.71
C PRO A 74 10.49 -19.99 -14.28
N ASN A 75 9.53 -19.81 -13.38
CA ASN A 75 9.49 -20.45 -12.08
C ASN A 75 8.89 -21.86 -12.23
N GLY A 76 9.72 -22.89 -12.11
CA GLY A 76 9.28 -24.29 -12.22
C GLY A 76 8.28 -24.73 -11.15
N ASP A 77 8.18 -24.00 -10.04
CA ASP A 77 7.21 -24.26 -8.98
C ASP A 77 5.82 -23.67 -9.27
N SER A 78 5.70 -22.79 -10.27
CA SER A 78 4.44 -22.12 -10.56
C SER A 78 3.59 -22.87 -11.61
N PRO A 79 2.29 -23.09 -11.33
CA PRO A 79 1.37 -23.69 -12.30
C PRO A 79 0.91 -22.72 -13.40
N ALA A 80 1.17 -21.41 -13.26
CA ALA A 80 0.62 -20.41 -14.16
C ALA A 80 1.52 -20.12 -15.35
N GLN A 81 0.93 -20.17 -16.55
CA GLN A 81 1.56 -19.70 -17.79
C GLN A 81 2.97 -20.26 -18.02
N ASN A 82 3.12 -21.59 -17.91
CA ASN A 82 4.39 -22.31 -18.05
C ASN A 82 5.50 -21.77 -17.11
N GLY A 83 5.12 -21.39 -15.90
CA GLY A 83 6.03 -20.86 -14.88
C GLY A 83 6.37 -19.39 -15.01
N SER A 84 5.92 -18.70 -16.08
CA SER A 84 6.27 -17.28 -16.28
C SER A 84 5.67 -16.33 -15.24
N THR A 85 4.63 -16.76 -14.53
CA THR A 85 3.95 -16.00 -13.48
C THR A 85 3.95 -16.78 -12.19
N THR A 86 4.45 -16.20 -11.10
CA THR A 86 4.35 -16.77 -9.75
C THR A 86 3.11 -16.22 -9.06
N LEU A 87 2.15 -17.08 -8.76
CA LEU A 87 0.93 -16.72 -8.03
C LEU A 87 1.25 -16.56 -6.55
N LEU A 88 0.71 -15.52 -5.91
CA LEU A 88 0.96 -15.24 -4.50
C LEU A 88 -0.31 -15.38 -3.68
N GLU A 89 -0.19 -16.00 -2.51
CA GLU A 89 -1.26 -16.07 -1.52
C GLU A 89 -1.10 -14.97 -0.46
N PRO A 90 -2.21 -14.44 0.08
CA PRO A 90 -2.17 -13.54 1.23
C PRO A 90 -1.45 -14.19 2.41
N GLY A 91 -0.61 -13.41 3.11
CA GLY A 91 0.07 -13.85 4.32
C GLY A 91 -0.84 -13.85 5.54
N THR A 92 -0.23 -14.05 6.70
CA THR A 92 -0.92 -14.07 8.01
C THR A 92 -1.64 -12.77 8.36
N ALA A 93 -1.19 -11.63 7.85
CA ALA A 93 -1.91 -10.35 8.00
C ALA A 93 -2.98 -10.12 6.92
N GLY A 94 -3.01 -10.97 5.89
CA GLY A 94 -3.93 -10.90 4.76
C GLY A 94 -3.53 -9.92 3.64
N GLY A 95 -2.39 -9.25 3.73
CA GLY A 95 -1.90 -8.32 2.70
C GLY A 95 -1.00 -7.22 3.24
N LEU A 96 -0.96 -6.08 2.54
CA LEU A 96 -0.05 -4.96 2.80
C LEU A 96 -0.70 -3.87 3.67
N ARG A 97 -0.07 -3.54 4.80
CA ARG A 97 -0.44 -2.42 5.67
C ARG A 97 0.09 -1.11 5.11
N ILE A 98 -0.77 -0.11 5.03
CA ILE A 98 -0.44 1.25 4.62
C ILE A 98 -0.32 2.13 5.86
N GLY A 99 0.77 2.89 5.95
CA GLY A 99 1.10 3.73 7.10
C GLY A 99 1.86 3.01 8.22
N GLY A 100 2.25 1.75 8.04
CA GLY A 100 3.02 0.96 9.02
C GLY A 100 3.90 -0.09 8.36
N TYR A 101 4.85 -0.65 9.11
CA TYR A 101 5.77 -1.68 8.63
C TYR A 101 5.28 -3.09 8.95
N GLN A 102 5.70 -4.04 8.12
CA GLN A 102 5.61 -5.47 8.36
C GLN A 102 7.01 -6.05 8.12
N SER A 103 7.93 -5.76 9.05
CA SER A 103 9.34 -6.13 8.90
C SER A 103 9.55 -7.64 8.89
N GLU A 104 10.71 -8.04 8.37
CA GLU A 104 11.18 -9.42 8.45
C GLU A 104 11.28 -9.89 9.92
N PRO A 105 10.89 -11.15 10.24
CA PRO A 105 11.13 -11.73 11.56
C PRO A 105 12.63 -11.87 11.88
N ASN A 106 12.94 -12.15 13.15
CA ASN A 106 14.31 -12.47 13.57
C ASN A 106 14.33 -13.86 14.24
N PRO A 107 15.01 -14.86 13.65
CA PRO A 107 15.76 -14.82 12.39
C PRO A 107 14.85 -14.62 11.16
N GLY A 108 15.39 -14.06 10.08
CA GLY A 108 14.68 -13.83 8.82
C GLY A 108 14.58 -15.07 7.92
N PHE A 109 15.50 -16.03 8.10
CA PHE A 109 15.62 -17.21 7.26
C PHE A 109 15.72 -18.51 8.06
N ALA A 110 15.31 -19.61 7.41
CA ALA A 110 15.64 -20.97 7.82
C ALA A 110 16.00 -21.81 6.58
N GLN A 111 17.27 -22.23 6.48
CA GLN A 111 17.78 -23.06 5.38
C GLN A 111 17.50 -22.42 4.00
N GLY A 112 17.79 -21.12 3.83
CA GLY A 112 17.51 -20.38 2.60
C GLY A 112 16.06 -19.89 2.45
N ASN A 113 15.10 -20.52 3.12
CA ASN A 113 13.69 -20.11 3.03
C ASN A 113 13.44 -18.86 3.86
N SER A 114 12.76 -17.90 3.26
CA SER A 114 12.28 -16.71 3.97
C SER A 114 11.20 -17.08 4.99
N LEU A 115 11.29 -16.50 6.18
CA LEU A 115 10.29 -16.61 7.24
C LEU A 115 9.28 -15.44 7.20
N SER A 116 9.44 -14.50 6.27
CA SER A 116 8.54 -13.35 6.09
C SER A 116 7.18 -13.78 5.55
N ALA A 117 6.25 -14.07 6.47
CA ALA A 117 4.91 -14.60 6.16
C ALA A 117 3.75 -13.62 6.47
N SER A 118 4.05 -12.34 6.71
CA SER A 118 3.06 -11.33 7.12
C SER A 118 2.25 -10.82 5.93
N ILE A 119 2.92 -10.33 4.89
CA ILE A 119 2.30 -9.70 3.71
C ILE A 119 1.76 -10.75 2.75
N THR A 120 2.64 -11.65 2.29
CA THR A 120 2.33 -12.81 1.47
C THR A 120 2.71 -14.08 2.23
N LYS A 121 2.13 -15.22 1.85
CA LYS A 121 2.65 -16.51 2.29
C LYS A 121 3.98 -16.78 1.58
N PRO A 122 5.01 -17.29 2.27
CA PRO A 122 6.25 -17.69 1.60
C PRO A 122 5.93 -18.64 0.45
N THR A 123 6.44 -18.30 -0.74
CA THR A 123 6.07 -18.95 -1.99
C THR A 123 7.31 -19.48 -2.66
N LYS A 124 7.26 -20.70 -3.18
CA LYS A 124 8.43 -21.30 -3.83
C LYS A 124 8.78 -20.60 -5.13
N PHE A 125 10.06 -20.34 -5.27
CA PHE A 125 10.69 -19.84 -6.49
C PHE A 125 12.03 -20.55 -6.62
N PHE A 126 12.13 -21.49 -7.56
CA PHE A 126 13.25 -22.44 -7.64
C PHE A 126 13.44 -23.25 -6.34
N ALA A 127 12.38 -23.89 -5.87
CA ALA A 127 12.28 -24.74 -4.69
C ALA A 127 12.51 -24.05 -3.32
N VAL A 128 13.01 -22.81 -3.31
CA VAL A 128 13.22 -22.00 -2.10
C VAL A 128 12.07 -21.03 -1.94
N GLU A 129 11.55 -20.91 -0.72
CA GLU A 129 10.48 -19.97 -0.42
C GLU A 129 11.03 -18.54 -0.35
N PHE A 130 10.52 -17.66 -1.22
CA PHE A 130 10.72 -16.22 -1.03
C PHE A 130 9.56 -15.63 -0.22
N GLY A 131 9.86 -14.61 0.56
CA GLY A 131 8.90 -13.87 1.37
C GLY A 131 9.01 -12.37 1.11
N ILE A 132 8.01 -11.64 1.61
CA ILE A 132 7.92 -10.19 1.44
C ILE A 132 7.80 -9.52 2.80
N SER A 133 8.60 -8.47 2.98
CA SER A 133 8.59 -7.61 4.15
C SER A 133 8.60 -6.14 3.75
N THR A 134 8.17 -5.28 4.67
CA THR A 134 8.39 -3.83 4.57
C THR A 134 9.17 -3.37 5.79
N ASN A 135 10.36 -2.83 5.57
CA ASN A 135 11.33 -2.59 6.65
C ASN A 135 11.65 -1.10 6.80
N PRO A 136 11.84 -0.58 8.02
CA PRO A 136 12.24 0.81 8.25
C PRO A 136 13.66 1.10 7.76
N THR A 137 14.52 0.08 7.80
CA THR A 137 15.82 0.06 7.14
C THR A 137 15.77 -1.04 6.08
N ASP A 138 15.94 -0.69 4.82
CA ASP A 138 15.95 -1.65 3.73
C ASP A 138 17.11 -2.65 3.92
N PRO A 139 16.84 -3.97 3.94
CA PRO A 139 17.84 -4.96 4.32
C PRO A 139 18.93 -5.16 3.26
N GLN A 140 18.68 -4.80 2.00
CA GLN A 140 19.69 -4.85 0.95
C GLN A 140 20.62 -3.62 0.96
N THR A 141 20.03 -2.42 0.95
CA THR A 141 20.76 -1.15 0.78
C THR A 141 21.20 -0.51 2.10
N GLN A 142 20.65 -0.98 3.23
CA GLN A 142 20.86 -0.44 4.57
C GLN A 142 20.41 1.03 4.72
N ARG A 143 19.57 1.53 3.81
CA ARG A 143 18.99 2.87 3.86
C ARG A 143 17.71 2.88 4.66
N ARG A 144 17.45 4.00 5.35
CA ARG A 144 16.14 4.22 5.94
C ARG A 144 15.15 4.62 4.86
N VAL A 145 13.97 4.01 4.89
CA VAL A 145 12.91 4.18 3.88
C VAL A 145 11.56 4.34 4.58
N PRO A 146 10.62 5.12 4.04
CA PRO A 146 9.33 5.36 4.68
C PRO A 146 8.47 4.08 4.69
N PRO A 147 7.43 4.02 5.57
CA PRO A 147 6.45 2.95 5.48
C PRO A 147 5.68 3.07 4.15
N PRO A 148 5.07 1.97 3.68
CA PRO A 148 4.21 2.01 2.51
C PRO A 148 3.14 3.09 2.64
N SER A 149 2.97 3.90 1.60
CA SER A 149 1.96 4.95 1.53
C SER A 149 1.22 4.89 0.20
N VAL A 150 -0.08 5.20 0.22
CA VAL A 150 -0.94 5.18 -0.96
C VAL A 150 -1.80 6.42 -0.94
N THR A 151 -1.88 7.09 -2.09
CA THR A 151 -2.77 8.23 -2.31
C THR A 151 -3.76 7.85 -3.40
N ASN A 152 -5.04 8.06 -3.12
CA ASN A 152 -6.14 7.95 -4.06
C ASN A 152 -6.52 9.32 -4.61
N ASP A 153 -6.43 9.50 -5.92
CA ASP A 153 -6.88 10.71 -6.62
C ASP A 153 -7.96 10.31 -7.64
N GLY A 154 -9.23 10.46 -7.25
CA GLY A 154 -10.36 10.16 -8.13
C GLY A 154 -10.41 8.71 -8.64
N GLY A 155 -9.92 7.73 -7.87
CA GLY A 155 -9.85 6.33 -8.26
C GLY A 155 -8.53 5.92 -8.92
N LYS A 156 -7.58 6.84 -9.10
CA LYS A 156 -6.21 6.53 -9.49
C LYS A 156 -5.33 6.44 -8.25
N LEU A 157 -4.66 5.31 -8.06
CA LEU A 157 -3.72 5.11 -6.97
C LEU A 157 -2.30 5.48 -7.40
N THR A 158 -1.60 6.17 -6.51
CA THR A 158 -0.13 6.34 -6.54
C THR A 158 0.41 5.93 -5.18
N ALA A 159 1.48 5.13 -5.15
CA ALA A 159 2.00 4.58 -3.92
C ALA A 159 3.53 4.62 -3.86
N ASP A 160 4.03 4.92 -2.66
CA ASP A 160 5.41 4.65 -2.27
C ASP A 160 5.45 3.31 -1.55
N VAL A 161 6.09 2.33 -2.17
CA VAL A 161 6.39 1.01 -1.63
C VAL A 161 7.89 0.76 -1.62
N SER A 162 8.71 1.81 -1.46
CA SER A 162 10.18 1.74 -1.45
C SER A 162 10.76 0.79 -0.40
N SER A 163 10.02 0.54 0.69
CA SER A 163 10.37 -0.41 1.75
C SER A 163 10.07 -1.88 1.42
N TRP A 164 9.44 -2.18 0.27
CA TRP A 164 9.12 -3.54 -0.17
C TRP A 164 10.40 -4.32 -0.49
N ALA A 165 10.72 -5.29 0.36
CA ALA A 165 11.86 -6.18 0.22
C ALA A 165 11.38 -7.60 -0.09
N ALA A 166 12.09 -8.27 -0.98
CA ALA A 166 11.94 -9.70 -1.22
C ALA A 166 13.15 -10.42 -0.65
N SER A 167 12.90 -11.39 0.24
CA SER A 167 13.94 -12.22 0.84
C SER A 167 13.88 -13.63 0.28
N TRP A 168 15.01 -14.16 -0.21
CA TRP A 168 15.11 -15.45 -0.89
C TRP A 168 16.53 -16.01 -0.83
N ASN A 169 16.67 -17.28 -0.43
CA ASN A 169 17.93 -18.01 -0.40
C ASN A 169 19.04 -17.28 0.38
N ASP A 170 18.71 -16.87 1.60
CA ASP A 170 19.57 -16.12 2.52
C ASP A 170 20.08 -14.77 1.94
N GLN A 171 19.35 -14.22 0.95
CA GLN A 171 19.64 -12.95 0.31
C GLN A 171 18.44 -12.03 0.28
N GLU A 172 18.75 -10.73 0.22
CA GLU A 172 17.80 -9.64 0.28
C GLU A 172 17.82 -8.84 -1.01
N PHE A 173 16.63 -8.54 -1.52
CA PHE A 173 16.44 -7.77 -2.73
C PHE A 173 15.45 -6.64 -2.47
N ASN A 174 15.91 -5.39 -2.54
CA ASN A 174 14.98 -4.27 -2.59
C ASN A 174 14.18 -4.38 -3.89
N GLN A 175 12.87 -4.49 -3.78
CA GLN A 175 11.93 -4.62 -4.89
C GLN A 175 10.86 -3.53 -4.83
N GLY A 176 11.09 -2.49 -4.04
CA GLY A 176 10.21 -1.35 -3.90
C GLY A 176 10.22 -0.43 -5.11
N ALA A 177 9.27 0.50 -5.07
CA ALA A 177 9.09 1.59 -6.02
C ALA A 177 8.52 2.81 -5.29
N PRO A 178 9.10 4.01 -5.45
CA PRO A 178 10.37 4.28 -6.12
C PRO A 178 11.56 3.58 -5.44
N LYS A 179 12.66 3.37 -6.19
CA LYS A 179 13.87 2.75 -5.64
C LYS A 179 14.62 3.76 -4.79
N PRO A 180 15.10 3.40 -3.59
CA PRO A 180 16.02 4.25 -2.87
C PRO A 180 17.32 4.41 -3.69
N PRO A 181 17.95 5.60 -3.71
CA PRO A 181 19.18 5.82 -4.48
C PRO A 181 20.34 4.94 -3.96
N GLU A 182 21.36 4.70 -4.79
CA GLU A 182 22.59 4.04 -4.34
C GLU A 182 23.27 4.86 -3.23
N LYS A 183 23.83 4.20 -2.20
CA LYS A 183 24.45 4.86 -1.02
C LYS A 183 25.45 5.94 -1.46
N GLN A 184 25.16 7.20 -1.14
CA GLN A 184 26.15 8.28 -1.10
C GLN A 184 26.60 8.42 0.35
N ASP A 185 27.90 8.61 0.60
CA ASP A 185 28.43 8.69 1.95
C ASP A 185 27.85 9.88 2.75
N ALA A 186 27.60 9.59 4.04
CA ALA A 186 27.27 10.48 5.15
C ALA A 186 26.29 11.65 4.89
N GLN A 187 25.01 11.43 5.17
CA GLN A 187 24.12 12.53 5.57
C GLN A 187 24.17 12.70 7.09
N VAL A 188 24.48 13.93 7.52
CA VAL A 188 24.42 14.37 8.91
C VAL A 188 22.94 14.60 9.26
N ALA A 189 22.42 13.80 10.19
CA ALA A 189 21.03 13.89 10.64
C ALA A 189 20.78 15.22 11.38
N GLY A 190 20.04 16.13 10.76
CA GLY A 190 19.41 17.27 11.42
C GLY A 190 18.19 16.80 12.22
N ALA A 191 18.04 17.33 13.43
CA ALA A 191 16.98 16.98 14.36
C ALA A 191 15.60 17.46 13.85
N GLU A 192 14.72 16.55 13.41
CA GLU A 192 13.35 16.93 13.04
C GLU A 192 12.29 15.88 13.40
N GLN A 193 11.12 16.42 13.76
CA GLN A 193 9.88 15.84 14.30
C GLN A 193 9.74 14.31 14.15
N VAL A 194 9.94 13.60 15.26
CA VAL A 194 9.87 12.13 15.32
C VAL A 194 8.41 11.66 15.28
N GLN A 195 7.80 11.65 14.10
CA GLN A 195 6.56 10.87 13.91
C GLN A 195 6.91 9.39 14.09
N LYS A 196 6.30 8.72 15.07
CA LYS A 196 6.51 7.29 15.31
C LYS A 196 5.65 6.46 14.36
N VAL A 197 6.19 5.36 13.84
CA VAL A 197 5.50 4.41 12.96
C VAL A 197 5.54 3.03 13.59
N TRP A 198 4.41 2.33 13.61
CA TRP A 198 4.29 1.01 14.20
C TRP A 198 4.73 -0.09 13.23
N ASP A 199 5.43 -1.09 13.77
CA ASP A 199 5.71 -2.33 13.08
C ASP A 199 4.82 -3.47 13.58
N TRP A 200 4.06 -4.05 12.66
CA TRP A 200 3.07 -5.08 12.96
C TRP A 200 3.66 -6.45 13.24
N VAL A 201 4.90 -6.72 12.82
CA VAL A 201 5.61 -7.99 13.05
C VAL A 201 6.44 -7.87 14.32
N ALA A 202 7.30 -6.86 14.40
CA ALA A 202 8.19 -6.64 15.54
C ALA A 202 7.48 -6.07 16.77
N LYS A 203 6.23 -5.60 16.64
CA LYS A 203 5.42 -5.03 17.72
C LYS A 203 6.11 -3.89 18.46
N GLN A 204 6.72 -2.99 17.70
CA GLN A 204 7.45 -1.84 18.25
C GLN A 204 7.27 -0.59 17.39
N TRP A 205 7.58 0.56 18.00
CA TRP A 205 7.55 1.86 17.35
C TRP A 205 8.92 2.24 16.82
N PHE A 206 8.98 2.63 15.55
CA PHE A 206 10.15 3.16 14.89
C PHE A 206 10.02 4.66 14.64
N ASP A 207 11.16 5.35 14.55
CA ASP A 207 11.18 6.72 14.05
C ASP A 207 10.90 6.68 12.55
N LYS A 208 9.89 7.44 12.09
CA LYS A 208 9.69 7.64 10.66
C LYS A 208 10.93 8.36 10.11
N PRO A 209 11.68 7.75 9.19
CA PRO A 209 12.82 8.42 8.63
C PRO A 209 12.38 9.60 7.75
N THR A 210 13.21 10.65 7.71
CA THR A 210 13.25 11.53 6.55
C THR A 210 13.75 10.69 5.39
N ALA A 211 12.85 10.32 4.48
CA ALA A 211 13.20 9.54 3.32
C ALA A 211 14.15 10.34 2.43
N ASP A 212 15.25 9.72 2.00
CA ASP A 212 16.00 10.22 0.86
C ASP A 212 15.07 10.32 -0.35
N ALA A 213 15.32 11.26 -1.26
CA ALA A 213 14.54 11.39 -2.48
C ALA A 213 14.66 10.10 -3.31
N ALA A 214 13.65 9.24 -3.22
CA ALA A 214 13.60 8.00 -3.95
C ALA A 214 13.48 8.28 -5.46
N GLN A 215 14.09 7.43 -6.28
CA GLN A 215 14.23 7.62 -7.71
C GLN A 215 13.41 6.60 -8.49
N GLY A 216 12.86 7.06 -9.61
CA GLY A 216 12.03 6.24 -10.50
C GLY A 216 10.52 6.40 -10.25
N PRO A 217 9.70 5.72 -11.05
CA PRO A 217 8.25 5.83 -10.96
C PRO A 217 7.74 5.20 -9.66
N PRO A 218 6.71 5.78 -9.02
CA PRO A 218 5.99 5.14 -7.93
C PRO A 218 5.20 3.93 -8.43
N ALA A 219 4.71 3.12 -7.50
CA ALA A 219 3.68 2.14 -7.83
C ALA A 219 2.37 2.86 -8.17
N THR A 220 1.61 2.32 -9.13
CA THR A 220 0.38 2.95 -9.61
C THR A 220 -0.72 1.93 -9.76
N GLY A 221 -1.97 2.37 -9.73
CA GLY A 221 -3.09 1.46 -9.96
C GLY A 221 -4.44 2.14 -9.89
N THR A 222 -5.46 1.36 -9.57
CA THR A 222 -6.86 1.83 -9.58
C THR A 222 -7.55 1.50 -8.27
N PHE A 223 -8.58 2.29 -7.95
CA PHE A 223 -9.42 2.10 -6.78
C PHE A 223 -10.88 2.40 -7.13
N ASP A 224 -11.77 1.46 -6.82
CA ASP A 224 -13.21 1.65 -6.90
C ASP A 224 -13.74 1.94 -5.48
N ALA A 225 -14.17 3.18 -5.24
CA ALA A 225 -14.67 3.59 -3.93
C ALA A 225 -15.94 2.84 -3.49
N LYS A 226 -16.76 2.34 -4.42
CA LYS A 226 -18.01 1.61 -4.09
C LYS A 226 -17.72 0.19 -3.65
N THR A 227 -16.85 -0.50 -4.40
CA THR A 227 -16.52 -1.90 -4.12
C THR A 227 -15.30 -2.08 -3.24
N ARG A 228 -14.55 -1.00 -2.99
CA ARG A 228 -13.24 -0.95 -2.35
C ARG A 228 -12.17 -1.80 -3.03
N LYS A 229 -12.41 -2.22 -4.28
CA LYS A 229 -11.44 -2.99 -5.05
C LYS A 229 -10.27 -2.11 -5.44
N PHE A 230 -9.07 -2.65 -5.33
CA PHE A 230 -7.87 -1.97 -5.78
C PHE A 230 -7.03 -2.87 -6.69
N THR A 231 -6.24 -2.21 -7.53
CA THR A 231 -5.04 -2.78 -8.13
C THR A 231 -3.86 -1.88 -7.82
N LEU A 232 -2.67 -2.45 -7.70
CA LEU A 232 -1.41 -1.71 -7.60
C LEU A 232 -0.33 -2.48 -8.34
N GLN A 233 0.39 -1.81 -9.23
CA GLN A 233 1.43 -2.41 -10.06
C GLN A 233 2.67 -1.53 -10.12
N TRP A 234 3.83 -2.18 -10.21
CA TRP A 234 5.10 -1.53 -10.47
C TRP A 234 6.12 -2.53 -11.00
N THR A 235 7.24 -1.99 -11.42
CA THR A 235 8.42 -2.76 -11.80
C THR A 235 9.61 -2.32 -10.95
N SER A 236 10.49 -3.25 -10.62
CA SER A 236 11.70 -2.94 -9.86
C SER A 236 12.89 -3.73 -10.39
N LEU A 237 13.97 -3.03 -10.76
CA LEU A 237 15.21 -3.66 -11.20
C LEU A 237 15.86 -4.38 -10.02
N ILE A 238 16.17 -5.65 -10.22
CA ILE A 238 16.95 -6.46 -9.29
C ILE A 238 18.44 -6.12 -9.47
N VAL A 239 19.06 -5.71 -8.37
CA VAL A 239 20.48 -5.37 -8.30
C VAL A 239 21.13 -6.36 -7.34
N GLY A 240 22.24 -6.97 -7.77
CA GLY A 240 22.97 -7.97 -7.01
C GLY A 240 22.34 -9.37 -7.04
N GLY A 241 23.08 -10.32 -6.47
CA GLY A 241 22.68 -11.73 -6.39
C GLY A 241 22.53 -12.43 -7.75
N PRO A 242 21.94 -13.65 -7.77
CA PRO A 242 21.84 -14.48 -8.97
C PRO A 242 20.86 -13.94 -10.02
N PHE A 243 19.96 -13.02 -9.64
CA PHE A 243 18.99 -12.39 -10.52
C PHE A 243 19.37 -10.96 -10.92
N ASN A 244 20.64 -10.59 -10.77
CA ASN A 244 21.11 -9.25 -11.12
C ASN A 244 20.75 -8.88 -12.58
N GLY A 245 20.17 -7.70 -12.77
CA GLY A 245 19.76 -7.18 -14.08
C GLY A 245 18.40 -7.66 -14.56
N PHE A 246 17.72 -8.53 -13.81
CA PHE A 246 16.32 -8.88 -14.05
C PHE A 246 15.41 -7.79 -13.50
N THR A 247 14.18 -7.73 -13.99
CA THR A 247 13.18 -6.78 -13.49
C THR A 247 12.00 -7.53 -12.90
N GLY A 248 11.75 -7.33 -11.61
CA GLY A 248 10.53 -7.79 -10.97
C GLY A 248 9.33 -6.98 -11.45
N VAL A 249 8.23 -7.65 -11.76
CA VAL A 249 6.93 -7.05 -12.10
C VAL A 249 5.94 -7.52 -11.05
N TRP A 250 5.39 -6.57 -10.31
CA TRP A 250 4.46 -6.82 -9.22
C TRP A 250 3.08 -6.36 -9.63
N HIS A 251 2.09 -7.18 -9.34
CA HIS A 251 0.68 -6.83 -9.44
C HIS A 251 -0.03 -7.30 -8.18
N LEU A 252 -0.54 -6.34 -7.42
CA LEU A 252 -1.35 -6.55 -6.24
C LEU A 252 -2.79 -6.25 -6.59
N GLU A 253 -3.70 -7.12 -6.15
CA GLU A 253 -5.12 -6.95 -6.37
C GLU A 253 -5.87 -7.37 -5.12
N GLY A 254 -6.94 -6.66 -4.77
CA GLY A 254 -7.84 -7.09 -3.72
C GLY A 254 -8.75 -5.99 -3.21
N LEU A 255 -8.95 -5.93 -1.89
CA LEU A 255 -9.86 -5.00 -1.22
C LEU A 255 -9.12 -4.11 -0.24
N TYR A 256 -9.45 -2.82 -0.25
CA TYR A 256 -9.00 -1.88 0.77
C TYR A 256 -9.91 -1.95 2.00
N GLU A 257 -9.29 -2.13 3.17
CA GLU A 257 -9.93 -2.12 4.47
C GLU A 257 -9.40 -0.93 5.28
N PRO A 258 -10.19 0.15 5.42
CA PRO A 258 -9.78 1.28 6.25
C PRO A 258 -9.66 0.82 7.71
N ALA A 259 -8.55 1.17 8.34
CA ALA A 259 -8.29 0.88 9.75
C ALA A 259 -7.32 1.93 10.31
N ALA A 260 -7.26 2.07 11.64
CA ALA A 260 -6.20 2.87 12.26
C ALA A 260 -4.81 2.31 11.85
N ALA A 261 -3.89 3.20 11.49
CA ALA A 261 -2.54 2.84 11.05
C ALA A 261 -1.78 1.97 12.08
N ALA A 262 -2.08 2.16 13.36
CA ALA A 262 -1.40 1.60 14.50
C ALA A 262 -2.34 1.58 15.74
N PRO A 263 -1.99 0.82 16.80
CA PRO A 263 -2.49 1.10 18.16
C PRO A 263 -2.18 2.55 18.58
N ASP A 264 -2.86 3.07 19.60
CA ASP A 264 -2.52 4.41 20.13
C ASP A 264 -1.02 4.50 20.45
N SER A 265 -0.37 5.59 19.99
CA SER A 265 1.05 5.85 20.27
C SER A 265 1.34 5.71 21.77
N PRO A 266 2.50 5.18 22.18
CA PRO A 266 2.91 5.28 23.56
C PRO A 266 3.01 6.77 23.85
N ALA A 267 2.32 7.23 24.89
CA ALA A 267 2.49 8.59 25.38
C ALA A 267 4.00 8.89 25.47
N ALA A 268 4.41 10.05 24.96
CA ALA A 268 5.79 10.48 25.10
C ALA A 268 6.21 10.34 26.57
N PRO A 269 7.42 9.86 26.88
CA PRO A 269 7.86 9.78 28.26
C PRO A 269 7.73 11.16 28.89
N VAL A 270 6.98 11.23 30.00
CA VAL A 270 6.89 12.43 30.82
C VAL A 270 8.31 12.73 31.30
N LYS A 271 8.84 13.89 30.93
CA LYS A 271 10.13 14.39 31.42
C LYS A 271 10.10 14.65 32.92
#